data_AF-A0A6B0SMX0-F1
#
_entry.id   AF-A0A6B0SMX0-F1
#
_cell.length_a   1.000
_cell.length_b   1.000
_cell.length_c   1.000
_cell.angle_alpha   90.00
_cell.angle_beta   90.00
_cell.angle_gamma   90.00
#
_symmetry.space_group_name_H-M   'P 1'
#
loop_
_entity.id
_entity.type
_entity.pdbx_description
1 polymer ?
#
loop_
_entity_poly.entity_id
_entity_poly.type
_entity_poly.pdbx_seq_one_letter_code
_entity_poly.pdbx_strand_id
1 'polypeptide(L)'
;MIEAVECDSARFVDLAPDGGGIQPTYLVLLDVDDDVDVRQLSSTEVLLAPEVQNAVAYFGEQTDSVRVRTRPDRRLAVEEHVEAMREQGSAFEFAGRRFDLEVVAG
;
A
#
# COMPACT_ATOMS: atom_id res chain seq x y z
N MET A 1 -2.59 -5.80 -12.20
CA MET A 1 -2.96 -4.62 -11.39
C MET A 1 -4.32 -4.84 -10.72
N ILE A 2 -4.36 -4.78 -9.39
CA ILE A 2 -5.57 -4.85 -8.57
C ILE A 2 -5.80 -3.49 -7.92
N GLU A 3 -7.02 -2.94 -7.98
CA GLU A 3 -7.40 -1.75 -7.22
C GLU A 3 -8.22 -2.13 -5.98
N ALA A 4 -7.84 -1.61 -4.82
CA ALA A 4 -8.46 -1.81 -3.52
C ALA A 4 -8.77 -0.46 -2.86
N VAL A 5 -9.73 -0.42 -1.93
CA VAL A 5 -10.14 0.79 -1.20
C VAL A 5 -10.04 0.51 0.30
N GLU A 6 -9.51 1.47 1.06
CA GLU A 6 -9.37 1.36 2.51
C GLU A 6 -10.72 1.19 3.23
N CYS A 7 -10.80 0.19 4.12
CA CYS A 7 -11.84 0.07 5.13
C CYS A 7 -11.22 -0.36 6.47
N ASP A 8 -11.79 0.09 7.59
CA ASP A 8 -11.30 -0.15 8.97
C ASP A 8 -11.30 -1.64 9.40
N SER A 9 -11.74 -2.54 8.51
CA SER A 9 -11.64 -3.99 8.60
C SER A 9 -11.52 -4.53 7.18
N ALA A 10 -10.79 -5.63 6.96
CA ALA A 10 -10.41 -6.18 5.66
C ALA A 10 -11.58 -6.70 4.76
N ARG A 11 -12.66 -5.93 4.59
CA ARG A 11 -13.82 -6.27 3.74
C ARG A 11 -14.28 -5.06 2.92
N PHE A 12 -14.47 -5.32 1.63
CA PHE A 12 -14.68 -4.34 0.56
C PHE A 12 -16.07 -3.72 0.51
N VAL A 13 -16.11 -2.48 -0.01
CA VAL A 13 -17.27 -1.86 -0.67
C VAL A 13 -16.77 -1.10 -1.90
N ASP A 14 -17.40 -1.36 -3.05
CA ASP A 14 -17.25 -0.54 -4.25
C ASP A 14 -17.93 0.82 -4.00
N LEU A 15 -17.17 1.91 -4.04
CA LEU A 15 -17.73 3.25 -3.85
C LEU A 15 -17.84 3.94 -5.20
N ALA A 16 -19.09 4.04 -5.65
CA ALA A 16 -19.55 4.97 -6.66
C ALA A 16 -18.87 6.35 -6.51
N PRO A 17 -18.66 7.08 -7.63
CA PRO A 17 -17.88 8.32 -7.67
C PRO A 17 -18.67 9.49 -7.09
N ASP A 18 -18.93 9.50 -5.78
CA ASP A 18 -19.60 10.61 -5.12
C ASP A 18 -18.66 11.23 -4.08
N GLY A 19 -18.04 12.36 -4.44
CA GLY A 19 -17.21 13.12 -3.51
C GLY A 19 -16.51 14.29 -4.18
N GLY A 20 -17.17 15.44 -4.23
CA GLY A 20 -16.71 16.67 -4.88
C GLY A 20 -15.23 17.01 -4.71
N GLY A 21 -14.51 17.09 -5.83
CA GLY A 21 -13.25 17.83 -5.99
C GLY A 21 -12.01 17.39 -5.21
N ILE A 22 -12.11 16.39 -4.32
CA ILE A 22 -10.94 15.88 -3.59
C ILE A 22 -10.22 14.84 -4.45
N GLN A 23 -9.01 15.18 -4.87
CA GLN A 23 -8.13 14.31 -5.63
C GLN A 23 -7.79 13.06 -4.78
N PRO A 24 -8.12 11.85 -5.23
CA PRO A 24 -7.91 10.64 -4.43
C PRO A 24 -6.41 10.35 -4.28
N THR A 25 -5.96 10.00 -3.08
CA THR A 25 -4.60 9.50 -2.84
C THR A 25 -4.61 7.97 -2.79
N TYR A 26 -3.54 7.36 -3.27
CA TYR A 26 -3.39 5.92 -3.29
C TYR A 26 -2.02 5.50 -2.78
N LEU A 27 -1.99 4.45 -1.96
CA LEU A 27 -0.80 3.64 -1.72
C LEU A 27 -0.70 2.60 -2.82
N VAL A 28 0.43 2.54 -3.51
CA VAL A 28 0.70 1.56 -4.56
C VAL A 28 1.79 0.64 -4.07
N LEU A 29 1.57 -0.65 -4.23
CA LEU A 29 2.54 -1.71 -3.94
C LEU A 29 2.91 -2.35 -5.27
N LEU A 30 4.20 -2.33 -5.60
CA LEU A 30 4.75 -2.69 -6.91
C LEU A 30 5.64 -3.92 -6.76
N ASP A 31 5.49 -4.91 -7.62
CA ASP A 31 6.43 -6.03 -7.70
C ASP A 31 7.82 -5.54 -8.13
N VAL A 32 8.84 -6.11 -7.50
CA VAL A 32 10.24 -5.77 -7.78
C VAL A 32 11.02 -7.03 -8.10
N ASP A 33 12.05 -6.87 -8.94
CA ASP A 33 12.89 -7.96 -9.38
C ASP A 33 13.64 -8.63 -8.21
N ASP A 34 14.00 -9.91 -8.39
CA ASP A 34 14.63 -10.73 -7.36
C ASP A 34 16.06 -10.30 -6.97
N ASP A 35 16.70 -9.46 -7.79
CA ASP A 35 18.05 -8.93 -7.60
C ASP A 35 18.08 -7.62 -6.79
N VAL A 36 16.91 -7.08 -6.41
CA VAL A 36 16.81 -5.92 -5.53
C VAL A 36 17.05 -6.32 -4.07
N ASP A 37 17.94 -5.60 -3.39
CA ASP A 37 18.11 -5.75 -1.94
C ASP A 37 16.84 -5.29 -1.22
N VAL A 38 16.22 -6.22 -0.50
CA VAL A 38 14.97 -6.00 0.22
C VAL A 38 15.18 -5.98 1.72
N ARG A 39 14.43 -5.09 2.39
CA ARG A 39 14.30 -5.10 3.84
C ARG A 39 13.11 -5.98 4.24
N GLN A 40 13.35 -6.95 5.11
CA GLN A 40 12.27 -7.76 5.66
C GLN A 40 11.41 -6.95 6.64
N LEU A 41 10.11 -6.87 6.38
CA LEU A 41 9.13 -6.24 7.27
C LEU A 41 8.65 -7.21 8.34
N SER A 42 8.50 -6.73 9.56
CA SER A 42 7.83 -7.47 10.63
C SER A 42 6.30 -7.37 10.50
N SER A 43 5.59 -8.34 11.09
CA SER A 43 4.13 -8.29 11.17
C SER A 43 3.62 -7.04 11.88
N THR A 44 4.36 -6.52 12.86
CA THR A 44 4.00 -5.28 13.56
C THR A 44 4.02 -4.09 12.61
N GLU A 45 5.07 -3.95 11.79
CA GLU A 45 5.17 -2.86 10.81
C GLU A 45 4.03 -2.90 9.79
N VAL A 46 3.66 -4.09 9.31
CA VAL A 46 2.52 -4.25 8.40
C VAL A 46 1.18 -3.92 9.08
N LEU A 47 1.00 -4.30 10.35
CA LEU A 47 -0.26 -4.08 11.08
C LEU A 47 -0.44 -2.63 11.57
N LEU A 48 0.63 -1.83 11.63
CA LEU A 48 0.55 -0.42 12.03
C LEU A 48 -0.08 0.48 10.96
N ALA A 49 -0.08 0.05 9.69
CA ALA A 49 -0.68 0.76 8.57
C ALA A 49 -1.73 -0.11 7.85
N PRO A 50 -3.03 0.12 8.10
CA PRO A 50 -4.14 -0.56 7.41
C PRO A 50 -4.02 -0.58 5.88
N GLU A 51 -3.47 0.47 5.27
CA GLU A 51 -3.24 0.59 3.83
C GLU A 51 -2.20 -0.43 3.35
N VAL A 52 -1.08 -0.57 4.07
CA VAL A 52 -0.02 -1.56 3.78
C VAL A 52 -0.57 -2.98 4.01
N GLN A 53 -1.28 -3.20 5.12
CA GLN A 53 -1.93 -4.48 5.39
C GLN A 53 -2.89 -4.89 4.26
N ASN A 54 -3.70 -3.95 3.76
CA ASN A 54 -4.60 -4.18 2.65
C ASN A 54 -3.84 -4.46 1.36
N ALA A 55 -2.81 -3.67 1.04
CA ALA A 55 -2.03 -3.86 -0.18
C ALA A 55 -1.39 -5.26 -0.23
N VAL A 56 -0.74 -5.66 0.87
CA VAL A 56 -0.10 -6.97 1.03
C VAL A 56 -1.10 -8.12 0.93
N ALA A 57 -2.31 -7.97 1.46
CA ALA A 57 -3.33 -9.02 1.40
C ALA A 57 -3.77 -9.39 -0.03
N TYR A 58 -3.63 -8.47 -0.99
CA TYR A 58 -3.98 -8.70 -2.41
C TYR A 58 -2.75 -8.87 -3.31
N PHE A 59 -1.56 -8.77 -2.75
CA PHE A 59 -0.31 -8.90 -3.48
C PHE A 59 0.14 -10.37 -3.57
N GLY A 60 -0.49 -11.10 -4.50
CA GLY A 60 -0.21 -12.50 -4.78
C GLY A 60 0.74 -12.72 -5.97
N GLU A 61 1.07 -13.99 -6.24
CA GLU A 61 2.02 -14.39 -7.30
C GLU A 61 1.64 -13.94 -8.73
N GLN A 62 0.38 -13.59 -8.97
CA GLN A 62 -0.12 -13.15 -10.27
C GLN A 62 -0.39 -11.64 -10.33
N THR A 63 0.05 -10.89 -9.32
CA THR A 63 -0.26 -9.47 -9.16
C THR A 63 1.00 -8.63 -9.27
N ASP A 64 1.17 -7.93 -10.38
CA ASP A 64 2.31 -7.01 -10.56
C ASP A 64 2.20 -5.73 -9.72
N SER A 65 0.98 -5.34 -9.36
CA SER A 65 0.73 -4.16 -8.53
C SER A 65 -0.63 -4.17 -7.84
N VAL A 66 -0.68 -3.60 -6.63
CA VAL A 66 -1.89 -3.32 -5.86
C VAL A 66 -1.97 -1.83 -5.56
N ARG A 67 -3.10 -1.21 -5.85
CA ARG A 67 -3.35 0.20 -5.57
C ARG A 67 -4.46 0.33 -4.53
N VAL A 68 -4.15 0.86 -3.35
CA VAL A 68 -5.09 1.06 -2.24
C VAL A 68 -5.46 2.54 -2.15
N ARG A 69 -6.73 2.89 -2.41
CA ARG A 69 -7.25 4.25 -2.20
C ARG A 69 -7.27 4.57 -0.71
N THR A 70 -6.62 5.65 -0.32
CA THR A 70 -6.54 6.14 1.07
C THR A 70 -7.67 7.11 1.34
N ARG A 71 -8.20 7.15 2.57
CA ARG A 71 -9.12 8.21 2.96
C ARG A 71 -8.40 9.58 2.97
N PRO A 72 -9.06 10.69 2.59
CA PRO A 72 -8.41 12.00 2.51
C PRO A 72 -7.77 12.49 3.81
N ASP A 73 -8.37 12.18 4.96
CA ASP A 73 -7.91 12.54 6.30
C ASP A 73 -6.67 11.77 6.76
N ARG A 74 -6.37 10.64 6.10
CA ARG A 74 -5.23 9.76 6.43
C ARG A 74 -4.03 9.95 5.52
N ARG A 75 -4.18 10.73 4.45
CA ARG A 75 -3.14 10.97 3.44
C ARG A 75 -1.77 11.28 4.07
N LEU A 76 -1.70 12.27 4.95
CA LEU A 76 -0.44 12.71 5.55
C LEU A 76 0.19 11.59 6.38
N ALA A 77 -0.61 10.86 7.16
CA ALA A 77 -0.11 9.76 7.98
C ALA A 77 0.44 8.61 7.13
N VAL A 78 -0.18 8.32 5.97
CA VAL A 78 0.32 7.32 5.02
C VAL A 78 1.62 7.79 4.36
N GLU A 79 1.68 9.05 3.91
CA GLU A 79 2.89 9.64 3.33
C GLU A 79 4.06 9.57 4.33
N GLU A 80 3.85 10.02 5.58
CA GLU A 80 4.85 9.97 6.64
C GLU A 80 5.29 8.54 6.99
N HIS A 81 4.34 7.59 7.02
CA HIS A 81 4.64 6.19 7.33
C HIS A 81 5.48 5.53 6.24
N VAL A 82 5.09 5.70 4.96
CA VAL A 82 5.84 5.16 3.82
C VAL A 82 7.23 5.78 3.73
N GLU A 83 7.35 7.08 3.97
CA GLU A 83 8.66 7.74 4.00
C GLU A 83 9.55 7.19 5.12
N ALA A 84 9.01 7.01 6.33
CA ALA A 84 9.76 6.41 7.44
C ALA A 84 10.19 4.96 7.15
N MET A 85 9.40 4.19 6.39
CA MET A 85 9.80 2.87 5.92
C MET A 85 10.94 2.96 4.91
N ARG A 86 10.87 3.93 3.97
CA ARG A 86 11.85 4.16 2.91
C ARG A 86 13.21 4.62 3.43
N GLU A 87 13.24 5.43 4.49
CA GLU A 87 14.48 5.81 5.19
C GLU A 87 15.29 4.61 5.68
N GLN A 88 14.63 3.47 5.86
CA GLN A 88 15.21 2.23 6.37
C GLN A 88 15.41 1.16 5.29
N GLY A 89 14.90 1.37 4.07
CA GLY A 89 15.06 0.47 2.93
C GLY A 89 14.17 0.86 1.76
N SER A 90 14.68 0.78 0.52
CA SER A 90 13.95 1.19 -0.70
C SER A 90 12.97 0.15 -1.24
N ALA A 91 13.12 -1.12 -0.84
CA ALA A 91 12.23 -2.21 -1.20
C ALA A 91 12.05 -3.12 0.00
N PHE A 92 10.93 -3.84 0.03
CA PHE A 92 10.46 -4.54 1.19
C PHE A 92 10.14 -5.99 0.87
N GLU A 93 10.33 -6.87 1.84
CA GLU A 93 9.87 -8.25 1.78
C GLU A 93 8.92 -8.54 2.94
N PHE A 94 7.75 -9.09 2.63
CA PHE A 94 6.84 -9.62 3.62
C PHE A 94 6.21 -10.91 3.14
N ALA A 95 6.15 -11.92 4.01
CA ALA A 95 5.62 -13.26 3.68
C ALA A 95 6.23 -13.88 2.41
N GLY A 96 7.52 -13.61 2.14
CA GLY A 96 8.24 -14.10 0.95
C GLY A 96 7.91 -13.35 -0.35
N ARG A 97 7.19 -12.23 -0.27
CA ARG A 97 6.87 -11.36 -1.40
C ARG A 97 7.67 -10.08 -1.31
N ARG A 98 8.29 -9.69 -2.43
CA ARG A 98 9.15 -8.52 -2.57
C ARG A 98 8.39 -7.41 -3.29
N PHE A 99 8.49 -6.19 -2.79
CA PHE A 99 7.78 -5.06 -3.37
C PHE A 99 8.36 -3.69 -3.00
N ASP A 100 8.05 -2.67 -3.79
CA ASP A 100 8.19 -1.26 -3.43
C ASP A 100 6.82 -0.67 -3.04
N LEU A 101 6.83 0.40 -2.26
CA LEU A 101 5.68 1.17 -1.83
C LEU A 101 5.78 2.59 -2.37
N GLU A 102 4.77 3.06 -3.10
CA GLU A 102 4.66 4.44 -3.57
C GLU A 102 3.36 5.09 -3.08
N VAL A 103 3.36 6.41 -2.88
CA VAL A 103 2.13 7.18 -2.62
C VAL A 103 1.89 8.12 -3.81
N VAL A 104 0.72 7.97 -4.44
CA VAL A 104 0.36 8.69 -5.68
C VAL A 104 -0.94 9.47 -5.50
N ALA A 105 -0.94 10.74 -5.90
CA ALA A 105 -2.16 11.53 -6.06
C ALA A 105 -2.80 11.23 -7.42
N GLY A 106 -4.09 10.90 -7.44
CA GLY A 106 -4.84 10.44 -8.62
C GLY A 106 -5.61 11.49 -9.38
#